data_AF-A0A7X6NDL2-F1
#
_entry.id   AF-A0A7X6NDL2-F1
#
_cell.length_a   1.000
_cell.length_b   1.000
_cell.length_c   1.000
_cell.angle_alpha   90.00
_cell.angle_beta   90.00
_cell.angle_gamma   90.00
#
_symmetry.space_group_name_H-M   'P 1'
#
loop_
_entity.id
_entity.type
_entity.pdbx_description
1 polymer ?
#
loop_
_entity_poly.entity_id
_entity_poly.type
_entity_poly.pdbx_seq_one_letter_code
_entity_poly.pdbx_strand_id
1 'polypeptide(L)'
;MKKADIIKQLKQLQEIKPDDEWRNLSKNQLLTQISTMRPIEADRATGAEVKAGIFAFPRSYKIASVFCAIMLLFSGVIGMAQSASVSSPLYSVKIGLEKAIVAIAPQDVEMDLKIALTQQIINDLSKSEGNVGSQLPIKIASENLNEISNQLKNIDHPSNVAVVSEKVQQKTSQIKNELKAVPIEKIDKSEVKNSIQNLENQVNSVESQAFALKSEAEEKINNCPVYLEENLASLEQKLDLPNLATSTKENILAQLQKANDYVANNHCVDALVILDNLQKQLDN
;
A
#
# COMPACT_ATOMS: atom_id res chain seq x y z
N MET A 1 7.44 -32.27 6.01
CA MET A 1 6.00 -32.10 6.35
C MET A 1 5.26 -31.63 5.12
N LYS A 2 4.14 -32.26 4.75
CA LYS A 2 3.43 -31.96 3.50
C LYS A 2 2.46 -30.79 3.73
N LYS A 3 2.35 -29.88 2.75
CA LYS A 3 1.50 -28.67 2.76
C LYS A 3 0.03 -28.96 3.15
N ALA A 4 -0.45 -30.16 2.83
CA ALA A 4 -1.78 -30.63 3.19
C ALA A 4 -1.99 -30.79 4.72
N ASP A 5 -0.96 -31.16 5.48
CA ASP A 5 -1.06 -31.34 6.93
C ASP A 5 -1.17 -29.99 7.66
N ILE A 6 -0.48 -28.97 7.16
CA ILE A 6 -0.53 -27.60 7.71
C ILE A 6 -1.91 -26.97 7.47
N ILE A 7 -2.48 -27.16 6.27
CA ILE A 7 -3.82 -26.65 5.95
C ILE A 7 -4.90 -27.34 6.81
N LYS A 8 -4.72 -28.63 7.12
CA LYS A 8 -5.63 -29.37 7.99
C LYS A 8 -5.55 -28.88 9.45
N GLN A 9 -4.34 -28.59 9.95
CA GLN A 9 -4.14 -28.02 11.29
C GLN A 9 -4.68 -26.59 11.41
N LEU A 10 -4.51 -25.76 10.38
CA LEU A 10 -5.06 -24.40 10.34
C LEU A 10 -6.60 -24.37 10.34
N LYS A 11 -7.24 -25.29 9.60
CA LYS A 11 -8.71 -25.43 9.63
C LYS A 11 -9.22 -25.86 11.00
N GLN A 12 -8.51 -26.76 11.70
CA GLN A 12 -8.86 -27.17 13.06
C GLN A 12 -8.70 -26.04 14.09
N LEU A 13 -7.74 -25.12 13.91
CA LEU A 13 -7.55 -23.97 14.80
C LEU A 13 -8.63 -22.89 14.62
N GLN A 14 -9.18 -22.73 13.42
CA GLN A 14 -10.22 -21.76 13.12
C GLN A 14 -11.60 -22.16 13.68
N GLU A 15 -11.80 -23.45 14.00
CA GLU A 15 -13.03 -24.01 14.57
C GLU A 15 -13.06 -24.06 16.10
N ILE A 16 -11.99 -23.66 16.78
CA ILE A 16 -11.97 -23.58 18.24
C ILE A 16 -12.78 -22.35 18.68
N LYS A 17 -14.10 -22.51 18.78
CA LYS A 17 -14.92 -21.62 19.60
C LYS A 17 -14.34 -21.66 21.02
N PRO A 18 -14.18 -20.50 21.70
CA PRO A 18 -13.69 -20.50 23.07
C PRO A 18 -14.66 -21.34 23.91
N ASP A 19 -14.09 -22.37 24.53
CA ASP A 19 -14.82 -23.32 25.35
C ASP A 19 -15.61 -22.59 26.44
N ASP A 20 -16.81 -23.08 26.77
CA ASP A 20 -17.69 -22.42 27.74
C ASP A 20 -17.03 -22.37 29.14
N GLU A 21 -16.10 -23.28 29.41
CA GLU A 21 -15.25 -23.25 30.60
C GLU A 21 -14.30 -22.03 30.61
N TRP A 22 -13.71 -21.68 29.47
CA TRP A 22 -12.84 -20.50 29.33
C TRP A 22 -13.61 -19.18 29.45
N ARG A 23 -14.83 -19.13 28.90
CA ARG A 23 -15.74 -17.98 29.04
C ARG A 23 -16.18 -17.81 30.49
N ASN A 24 -16.49 -18.90 31.19
CA ASN A 24 -16.88 -18.86 32.60
C ASN A 24 -15.70 -18.52 33.52
N LEU A 25 -14.51 -19.03 33.26
CA LEU A 25 -13.28 -18.65 33.97
C LEU A 25 -13.02 -17.16 33.81
N SER A 26 -13.05 -16.64 32.58
CA SER A 26 -12.82 -15.21 32.30
C SER A 26 -13.87 -14.33 32.98
N LYS A 27 -15.15 -14.73 32.94
CA LYS A 27 -16.25 -14.00 33.59
C LYS A 27 -16.10 -14.02 35.11
N ASN A 28 -15.77 -15.16 35.70
CA ASN A 28 -15.60 -15.27 37.15
C ASN A 28 -14.37 -14.49 37.61
N GLN A 29 -13.27 -14.50 36.86
CA GLN A 29 -12.07 -13.75 37.19
C GLN A 29 -12.32 -12.22 37.15
N LEU A 30 -13.08 -11.75 36.16
CA LEU A 30 -13.50 -10.35 36.05
C LEU A 30 -14.49 -9.97 37.16
N LEU A 31 -15.49 -10.80 37.44
CA LEU A 31 -16.45 -10.54 38.51
C LEU A 31 -15.80 -10.59 39.90
N THR A 32 -14.80 -11.44 40.09
CA THR A 32 -14.04 -11.49 41.35
C THR A 32 -13.22 -10.21 41.51
N GLN A 33 -12.54 -9.74 40.45
CA GLN A 33 -11.81 -8.46 40.49
C GLN A 33 -12.72 -7.25 40.75
N ILE A 34 -13.92 -7.24 40.17
CA ILE A 34 -14.93 -6.19 40.41
C ILE A 34 -15.48 -6.29 41.85
N SER A 35 -15.72 -7.49 42.37
CA SER A 35 -16.22 -7.68 43.74
C SER A 35 -15.18 -7.37 44.83
N THR A 36 -13.88 -7.49 44.50
CA THR A 36 -12.78 -7.04 45.38
C THR A 36 -12.53 -5.54 45.33
N MET A 37 -13.09 -4.81 44.36
CA MET A 37 -13.18 -3.35 44.43
C MET A 37 -14.31 -2.98 45.39
N ARG A 38 -13.96 -2.91 46.68
CA ARG A 38 -14.83 -2.38 47.72
C ARG A 38 -15.28 -0.96 47.31
N PRO A 39 -16.58 -0.62 47.39
CA PRO A 39 -17.01 0.75 47.19
C PRO A 39 -16.36 1.61 48.27
N ILE A 40 -15.71 2.70 47.86
CA ILE A 40 -15.23 3.73 48.77
C ILE A 40 -16.48 4.42 49.30
N GLU A 41 -16.97 3.96 50.45
CA GLU A 41 -17.97 4.67 51.22
C GLU A 41 -17.39 6.04 51.59
N ALA A 42 -18.07 7.07 51.10
CA ALA A 42 -17.86 8.43 51.51
C ALA A 42 -18.33 8.56 52.96
N ASP A 43 -17.39 8.54 53.91
CA ASP A 43 -17.69 9.03 55.25
C ASP A 43 -16.61 9.94 55.81
N ARG A 44 -17.10 11.04 56.37
CA ARG A 44 -16.35 12.20 56.87
C ARG A 44 -15.59 11.82 58.14
N ALA A 45 -14.27 12.08 58.19
CA ALA A 45 -13.59 12.58 59.38
C ALA A 45 -12.10 12.89 59.10
N THR A 46 -11.78 14.19 59.18
CA THR A 46 -10.55 14.79 59.70
C THR A 46 -9.35 13.89 60.05
N GLY A 47 -8.21 14.15 59.40
CA GLY A 47 -6.88 13.98 59.97
C GLY A 47 -6.23 12.59 59.85
N ALA A 48 -5.73 12.23 58.67
CA ALA A 48 -4.70 11.21 58.52
C ALA A 48 -3.87 11.46 57.25
N GLU A 49 -2.55 11.33 57.40
CA GLU A 49 -1.52 11.58 56.41
C GLU A 49 -1.81 10.90 55.06
N VAL A 50 -1.66 11.67 53.97
CA VAL A 50 -1.71 11.17 52.60
C VAL A 50 -0.47 10.28 52.37
N LYS A 51 -0.59 8.99 52.68
CA LYS A 51 0.33 7.98 52.14
C LYS A 51 -0.01 7.80 50.67
N ALA A 52 0.58 8.63 49.83
CA ALA A 52 0.68 8.37 48.40
C ALA A 52 1.27 6.97 48.23
N GLY A 53 0.52 6.06 47.62
CA GLY A 53 1.04 4.75 47.24
C GLY A 53 2.15 4.95 46.23
N ILE A 54 3.40 4.97 46.70
CA ILE A 54 4.58 5.02 45.83
C ILE A 54 4.65 3.64 45.16
N PHE A 55 4.23 3.56 43.90
CA PHE A 55 4.54 2.44 43.03
C PHE A 55 6.06 2.40 42.81
N ALA A 56 6.76 1.67 43.67
CA ALA A 56 8.19 1.45 43.56
C ALA A 56 8.46 0.32 42.56
N PHE A 57 8.69 0.69 41.29
CA PHE A 57 9.22 -0.26 40.31
C PHE A 57 10.70 -0.57 40.61
N PRO A 58 11.14 -1.84 40.56
CA PRO A 58 12.54 -2.21 40.80
C PRO A 58 13.48 -1.51 39.81
N ARG A 59 14.64 -1.06 40.31
CA ARG A 59 15.61 -0.19 39.58
C ARG A 59 16.13 -0.77 38.26
N SER A 60 15.99 -2.08 38.04
CA SER A 60 16.40 -2.84 36.86
C SER A 60 15.46 -2.71 35.65
N TYR A 61 14.21 -2.26 35.85
CA TYR A 61 13.22 -2.16 34.78
C TYR A 61 13.03 -0.73 34.25
N LYS A 62 13.88 0.23 34.63
CA LYS A 62 13.71 1.64 34.26
C LYS A 62 13.56 1.83 32.75
N ILE A 63 14.38 1.15 31.95
CA ILE A 63 14.34 1.24 30.48
C ILE A 63 13.05 0.62 29.92
N ALA A 64 12.66 -0.58 30.40
CA ALA A 64 11.45 -1.25 29.96
C ALA A 64 10.17 -0.52 30.40
N SER A 65 10.16 0.08 31.60
CA SER A 65 9.04 0.87 32.12
C SER A 65 8.90 2.20 31.37
N VAL A 66 10.00 2.81 30.93
CA VAL A 66 9.98 4.01 30.09
C VAL A 66 9.45 3.65 28.70
N PHE A 67 9.89 2.54 28.10
CA PHE A 67 9.33 2.06 26.83
C PHE A 67 7.84 1.70 26.93
N CYS A 68 7.41 1.05 28.01
CA CYS A 68 5.99 0.74 28.24
C CYS A 68 5.17 2.00 28.55
N ALA A 69 5.70 2.95 29.31
CA ALA A 69 5.02 4.22 29.59
C ALA A 69 4.91 5.08 28.34
N ILE A 70 5.95 5.12 27.51
CA ILE A 70 5.90 5.73 26.17
C ILE A 70 4.85 5.00 25.33
N MET A 71 4.90 3.68 25.19
CA MET A 71 3.90 2.93 24.41
C MET A 71 2.47 3.12 24.92
N LEU A 72 2.23 3.18 26.23
CA LEU A 72 0.90 3.43 26.80
C LEU A 72 0.45 4.87 26.58
N LEU A 73 1.33 5.86 26.78
CA LEU A 73 1.03 7.27 26.53
C LEU A 73 0.77 7.55 25.04
N PHE A 74 1.48 6.87 24.14
CA PHE A 74 1.30 7.00 22.70
C PHE A 74 0.18 6.11 22.14
N SER A 75 -0.19 5.00 22.78
CA SER A 75 -1.30 4.13 22.33
C SER A 75 -2.65 4.86 22.31
N GLY A 76 -2.89 5.77 23.26
CA GLY A 76 -4.09 6.62 23.26
C GLY A 76 -4.11 7.62 22.09
N VAL A 77 -2.95 8.19 21.74
CA VAL A 77 -2.82 9.14 20.63
C VAL A 77 -2.97 8.44 19.28
N ILE A 78 -2.46 7.22 19.14
CA ILE A 78 -2.58 6.43 17.90
C ILE A 78 -4.05 6.06 17.63
N GLY A 79 -4.81 5.66 18.65
CA GLY A 79 -6.24 5.34 18.51
C GLY A 79 -7.09 6.54 18.09
N MET A 80 -6.82 7.72 18.64
CA MET A 80 -7.55 8.96 18.29
C MET A 80 -7.11 9.55 16.93
N ALA A 81 -5.87 9.32 16.50
CA ALA A 81 -5.37 9.82 15.23
C ALA A 81 -6.04 9.17 14.02
N GLN A 82 -6.43 7.88 14.10
CA GLN A 82 -7.11 7.20 12.98
C GLN A 82 -8.47 7.83 12.63
N SER A 83 -9.14 8.42 13.62
CA SER A 83 -10.40 9.17 13.45
C SER A 83 -10.21 10.68 13.20
N ALA A 84 -8.96 11.16 13.08
CA ALA A 84 -8.72 12.59 12.87
C ALA A 84 -9.29 13.03 11.51
N SER A 85 -10.04 14.13 11.51
CA SER A 85 -10.50 14.81 10.29
C SER A 85 -9.36 15.59 9.64
N VAL A 86 -9.46 15.89 8.35
CA VAL A 86 -8.48 16.72 7.60
C VAL A 86 -8.29 18.14 8.15
N SER A 87 -9.19 18.62 9.02
CA SER A 87 -9.08 19.89 9.73
C SER A 87 -8.30 19.79 11.05
N SER A 88 -8.07 18.58 11.57
CA SER A 88 -7.42 18.35 12.85
C SER A 88 -5.89 18.37 12.74
N PRO A 89 -5.15 18.94 13.70
CA PRO A 89 -3.69 18.86 13.74
C PRO A 89 -3.17 17.41 13.86
N LEU A 90 -3.99 16.49 14.39
CA LEU A 90 -3.65 15.06 14.50
C LEU A 90 -3.69 14.34 13.14
N TYR A 91 -4.27 14.95 12.11
CA TYR A 91 -4.31 14.37 10.77
C TYR A 91 -2.92 14.18 10.17
N SER A 92 -2.00 15.10 10.43
CA SER A 92 -0.60 14.96 10.01
C SER A 92 0.07 13.74 10.62
N VAL A 93 -0.31 13.38 11.85
CA VAL A 93 0.19 12.16 12.53
C VAL A 93 -0.41 10.91 11.88
N LYS A 94 -1.71 10.92 11.57
CA LYS A 94 -2.40 9.84 10.84
C LYS A 94 -1.72 9.55 9.50
N ILE A 95 -1.57 10.58 8.66
CA ILE A 95 -0.95 10.43 7.35
C ILE A 95 0.54 10.08 7.45
N GLY A 96 1.25 10.61 8.46
CA GLY A 96 2.64 10.23 8.71
C GLY A 96 2.80 8.74 9.01
N LEU A 97 1.89 8.17 9.80
CA LEU A 97 1.87 6.74 10.11
C LEU A 97 1.55 5.91 8.86
N GLU A 98 0.54 6.30 8.08
CA GLU A 98 0.16 5.59 6.86
C GLU A 98 1.26 5.65 5.79
N LYS A 99 1.94 6.79 5.64
CA LYS A 99 3.10 6.90 4.76
C LYS A 99 4.26 6.02 5.22
N ALA A 100 4.47 5.89 6.54
CA ALA A 100 5.49 4.99 7.08
C ALA A 100 5.16 3.52 6.76
N ILE A 101 3.88 3.11 6.85
CA ILE A 101 3.42 1.77 6.47
C ILE A 101 3.71 1.53 4.97
N VAL A 102 3.42 2.50 4.09
CA VAL A 102 3.76 2.41 2.67
C VAL A 102 5.27 2.26 2.46
N ALA A 103 6.10 3.04 3.17
CA ALA A 103 7.55 3.06 2.97
C ALA A 103 8.27 1.77 3.42
N ILE A 104 7.70 1.03 4.38
CA ILE A 104 8.23 -0.26 4.83
C ILE A 104 7.61 -1.45 4.11
N ALA A 105 6.63 -1.22 3.24
CA ALA A 105 5.91 -2.27 2.57
C ALA A 105 6.78 -2.97 1.51
N PRO A 106 6.58 -4.28 1.29
CA PRO A 106 7.15 -4.98 0.14
C PRO A 106 6.73 -4.35 -1.20
N GLN A 107 7.62 -4.41 -2.20
CA GLN A 107 7.39 -3.79 -3.52
C GLN A 107 6.12 -4.30 -4.22
N ASP A 108 5.71 -5.54 -3.98
CA ASP A 108 4.54 -6.18 -4.59
C ASP A 108 3.21 -5.61 -4.09
N VAL A 109 3.18 -4.98 -2.91
CA VAL A 109 1.97 -4.38 -2.32
C VAL A 109 2.04 -2.86 -2.20
N GLU A 110 3.21 -2.27 -2.44
CA GLU A 110 3.46 -0.84 -2.30
C GLU A 110 2.49 0.03 -3.13
N MET A 111 2.28 -0.33 -4.40
CA MET A 111 1.37 0.39 -5.30
C MET A 111 -0.08 0.34 -4.79
N ASP A 112 -0.53 -0.82 -4.32
CA ASP A 112 -1.88 -1.01 -3.77
C ASP A 112 -2.09 -0.16 -2.51
N LEU A 113 -1.07 -0.05 -1.65
CA LEU A 113 -1.11 0.78 -0.45
C LEU A 113 -1.10 2.27 -0.79
N LYS A 114 -0.33 2.70 -1.78
CA LYS A 114 -0.34 4.10 -2.27
C LYS A 114 -1.72 4.49 -2.79
N ILE A 115 -2.36 3.62 -3.56
CA ILE A 115 -3.73 3.85 -4.05
C ILE A 115 -4.72 3.89 -2.89
N ALA A 116 -4.61 2.98 -1.93
CA ALA A 116 -5.48 2.95 -0.76
C ALA A 116 -5.34 4.22 0.09
N LEU A 117 -4.11 4.69 0.30
CA LEU A 117 -3.84 5.96 0.99
C LEU A 117 -4.43 7.15 0.24
N THR A 118 -4.26 7.20 -1.08
CA THR A 118 -4.87 8.24 -1.93
C THR A 118 -6.39 8.24 -1.83
N GLN A 119 -7.02 7.06 -1.93
CA GLN A 119 -8.47 6.92 -1.76
C GLN A 119 -8.91 7.41 -0.37
N GLN A 120 -8.20 7.01 0.67
CA GLN A 120 -8.52 7.38 2.03
C GLN A 120 -8.45 8.91 2.23
N ILE A 121 -7.41 9.56 1.72
CA ILE A 121 -7.28 11.02 1.76
C ILE A 121 -8.48 11.69 1.09
N ILE A 122 -8.92 11.19 -0.07
CA ILE A 122 -10.05 11.77 -0.82
C ILE A 122 -11.36 11.58 -0.07
N ASN A 123 -11.58 10.39 0.51
CA ASN A 123 -12.73 10.12 1.37
C ASN A 123 -12.73 10.99 2.65
N ASP A 124 -11.58 11.28 3.23
CA ASP A 124 -11.47 12.17 4.38
C ASP A 124 -11.72 13.64 3.97
N LEU A 125 -11.29 14.04 2.77
CA LEU A 125 -11.61 15.35 2.18
C LEU A 125 -13.10 15.50 1.88
N SER A 126 -13.78 14.46 1.38
CA SER A 126 -15.21 14.55 1.07
C SER A 126 -16.08 14.72 2.33
N LYS A 127 -15.63 14.19 3.47
CA LYS A 127 -16.27 14.33 4.79
C LYS A 127 -15.95 15.62 5.53
N SER A 128 -15.09 16.48 4.97
CA SER A 128 -14.58 17.67 5.65
C SER A 128 -15.55 18.86 5.71
N GLU A 129 -16.66 18.78 4.98
CA GLU A 129 -17.65 19.86 4.82
C GLU A 129 -17.06 21.21 4.33
N GLY A 130 -15.86 21.20 3.72
CA GLY A 130 -15.16 22.39 3.24
C GLY A 130 -14.09 22.90 4.20
N ASN A 131 -14.03 22.38 5.43
CA ASN A 131 -13.01 22.73 6.41
C ASN A 131 -11.73 21.91 6.18
N VAL A 132 -10.89 22.40 5.27
CA VAL A 132 -9.59 21.79 4.96
C VAL A 132 -8.47 22.67 5.52
N GLY A 133 -7.81 22.18 6.56
CA GLY A 133 -6.79 22.95 7.30
C GLY A 133 -5.51 23.19 6.49
N SER A 134 -5.14 22.26 5.61
CA SER A 134 -3.82 22.17 4.98
C SER A 134 -3.89 21.55 3.57
N GLN A 135 -2.94 21.92 2.71
CA GLN A 135 -2.71 21.30 1.39
C GLN A 135 -1.92 19.99 1.44
N LEU A 136 -1.31 19.66 2.59
CA LEU A 136 -0.45 18.49 2.75
C LEU A 136 -1.12 17.17 2.33
N PRO A 137 -2.38 16.88 2.70
CA PRO A 137 -3.04 15.63 2.28
C PRO A 137 -3.16 15.53 0.76
N ILE A 138 -3.54 16.64 0.11
CA ILE A 138 -3.72 16.72 -1.34
C ILE A 138 -2.38 16.52 -2.04
N LYS A 139 -1.30 17.13 -1.51
CA LYS A 139 0.06 16.94 -2.03
C LYS A 139 0.51 15.48 -1.94
N ILE A 140 0.22 14.79 -0.84
CA ILE A 140 0.59 13.37 -0.66
C ILE A 140 -0.19 12.47 -1.62
N ALA A 141 -1.50 12.70 -1.77
CA ALA A 141 -2.31 12.00 -2.78
C ALA A 141 -1.75 12.20 -4.20
N SER A 142 -1.32 13.42 -4.52
CA SER A 142 -0.67 13.77 -5.78
C SER A 142 0.68 13.06 -5.96
N GLU A 143 1.55 13.07 -4.95
CA GLU A 143 2.84 12.35 -4.98
C GLU A 143 2.63 10.85 -5.23
N ASN A 144 1.71 10.22 -4.49
CA ASN A 144 1.36 8.81 -4.66
C ASN A 144 0.91 8.50 -6.10
N LEU A 145 0.02 9.31 -6.68
CA LEU A 145 -0.46 9.12 -8.05
C LEU A 145 0.66 9.24 -9.10
N ASN A 146 1.59 10.18 -8.92
CA ASN A 146 2.77 10.30 -9.78
C ASN A 146 3.68 9.07 -9.66
N GLU A 147 3.89 8.59 -8.45
CA GLU A 147 4.70 7.39 -8.23
C GLU A 147 4.04 6.14 -8.82
N ILE A 148 2.71 5.97 -8.69
CA ILE A 148 1.94 4.89 -9.32
C ILE A 148 2.09 4.97 -10.85
N SER A 149 1.92 6.17 -11.42
CA SER A 149 2.10 6.41 -12.86
C SER A 149 3.49 6.00 -13.35
N ASN A 150 4.52 6.34 -12.59
CA ASN A 150 5.91 5.98 -12.94
C ASN A 150 6.15 4.47 -12.77
N GLN A 151 5.67 3.87 -11.68
CA GLN A 151 5.79 2.43 -11.45
C GLN A 151 5.10 1.63 -12.57
N LEU A 152 3.93 2.04 -13.02
CA LEU A 152 3.22 1.41 -14.14
C LEU A 152 4.03 1.38 -15.43
N LYS A 153 4.75 2.47 -15.77
CA LYS A 153 5.58 2.54 -16.99
C LYS A 153 6.79 1.62 -16.95
N ASN A 154 7.23 1.24 -15.75
CA ASN A 154 8.46 0.49 -15.54
C ASN A 154 8.21 -1.02 -15.36
N ILE A 155 6.97 -1.49 -15.54
CA ILE A 155 6.68 -2.93 -15.52
C ILE A 155 7.06 -3.50 -16.89
N ASP A 156 8.04 -4.40 -16.93
CA ASP A 156 8.55 -4.94 -18.20
C ASP A 156 7.63 -5.98 -18.84
N HIS A 157 6.92 -6.77 -18.04
CA HIS A 157 6.17 -7.93 -18.56
C HIS A 157 4.74 -7.53 -18.99
N PRO A 158 4.35 -7.67 -20.28
CA PRO A 158 3.04 -7.24 -20.79
C PRO A 158 1.85 -7.80 -20.01
N SER A 159 1.86 -9.09 -19.65
CA SER A 159 0.77 -9.66 -18.83
C SER A 159 0.64 -9.00 -17.45
N ASN A 160 1.75 -8.62 -16.82
CA ASN A 160 1.71 -7.90 -15.55
C ASN A 160 1.24 -6.46 -15.75
N VAL A 161 1.69 -5.79 -16.84
CA VAL A 161 1.21 -4.46 -17.21
C VAL A 161 -0.30 -4.46 -17.37
N ALA A 162 -0.88 -5.42 -18.11
CA ALA A 162 -2.32 -5.50 -18.32
C ALA A 162 -3.10 -5.64 -17.00
N VAL A 163 -2.72 -6.61 -16.16
CA VAL A 163 -3.40 -6.90 -14.88
C VAL A 163 -3.27 -5.74 -13.90
N VAL A 164 -2.06 -5.21 -13.73
CA VAL A 164 -1.81 -4.10 -12.80
C VAL A 164 -2.49 -2.83 -13.30
N SER A 165 -2.39 -2.52 -14.59
CA SER A 165 -3.01 -1.33 -15.18
C SER A 165 -4.54 -1.38 -15.11
N GLU A 166 -5.17 -2.55 -15.31
CA GLU A 166 -6.61 -2.72 -15.09
C GLU A 166 -7.01 -2.39 -13.65
N LYS A 167 -6.26 -2.92 -12.67
CA LYS A 167 -6.51 -2.66 -11.25
C LYS A 167 -6.32 -1.17 -10.92
N VAL A 168 -5.26 -0.53 -11.43
CA VAL A 168 -5.03 0.91 -11.24
C VAL A 168 -6.15 1.71 -11.89
N GLN A 169 -6.55 1.38 -13.12
CA GLN A 169 -7.65 2.05 -13.81
C GLN A 169 -8.94 1.97 -12.99
N GLN A 170 -9.31 0.77 -12.53
CA GLN A 170 -10.53 0.56 -11.74
C GLN A 170 -10.52 1.38 -10.45
N LYS A 171 -9.42 1.32 -9.67
CA LYS A 171 -9.31 2.06 -8.41
C LYS A 171 -9.21 3.57 -8.63
N THR A 172 -8.54 4.02 -9.68
CA THR A 172 -8.44 5.45 -10.03
C THR A 172 -9.78 6.01 -10.49
N SER A 173 -10.60 5.21 -11.16
CA SER A 173 -11.97 5.58 -11.50
C SER A 173 -12.85 5.74 -10.25
N GLN A 174 -12.65 4.89 -9.22
CA GLN A 174 -13.30 5.05 -7.91
C GLN A 174 -12.84 6.33 -7.22
N ILE A 175 -11.53 6.58 -7.16
CA ILE A 175 -10.92 7.83 -6.67
C ILE A 175 -11.57 9.04 -7.35
N LYS A 176 -11.67 9.03 -8.68
CA LYS A 176 -12.27 10.12 -9.47
C LYS A 176 -13.71 10.41 -9.07
N ASN A 177 -14.51 9.37 -8.85
CA ASN A 177 -15.90 9.53 -8.43
C ASN A 177 -16.02 10.08 -7.01
N GLU A 178 -15.18 9.62 -6.09
CA GLU A 178 -15.15 10.16 -4.72
C GLU A 178 -14.63 11.60 -4.68
N LEU A 179 -13.68 11.95 -5.54
CA LEU A 179 -13.14 13.31 -5.62
C LEU A 179 -14.21 14.32 -6.04
N LYS A 180 -15.14 13.93 -6.91
CA LYS A 180 -16.30 14.76 -7.28
C LYS A 180 -17.25 15.04 -6.12
N ALA A 181 -17.24 14.19 -5.08
CA ALA A 181 -18.05 14.39 -3.88
C ALA A 181 -17.40 15.36 -2.88
N VAL A 182 -16.17 15.82 -3.12
CA VAL A 182 -15.52 16.82 -2.27
C VAL A 182 -16.24 18.17 -2.44
N PRO A 183 -16.66 18.83 -1.35
CA PRO A 183 -17.42 20.08 -1.41
C PRO A 183 -16.50 21.28 -1.72
N ILE A 184 -15.90 21.30 -2.92
CA ILE A 184 -14.92 22.31 -3.36
C ILE A 184 -15.45 23.74 -3.25
N GLU A 185 -16.76 23.93 -3.45
CA GLU A 185 -17.44 25.22 -3.36
C GLU A 185 -17.45 25.80 -1.94
N LYS A 186 -17.37 24.94 -0.91
CA LYS A 186 -17.36 25.33 0.51
C LYS A 186 -15.95 25.61 1.04
N ILE A 187 -14.92 25.51 0.20
CA ILE A 187 -13.53 25.72 0.60
C ILE A 187 -13.16 27.18 0.39
N ASP A 188 -12.94 27.90 1.50
CA ASP A 188 -12.62 29.33 1.48
C ASP A 188 -11.22 29.63 0.91
N LYS A 189 -10.28 28.68 1.03
CA LYS A 189 -8.89 28.86 0.60
C LYS A 189 -8.72 28.52 -0.89
N SER A 190 -8.45 29.53 -1.71
CA SER A 190 -8.24 29.36 -3.16
C SER A 190 -7.07 28.42 -3.50
N GLU A 191 -5.99 28.45 -2.73
CA GLU A 191 -4.84 27.54 -2.90
C GLU A 191 -5.28 26.07 -2.78
N VAL A 192 -6.06 25.73 -1.74
CA VAL A 192 -6.57 24.38 -1.51
C VAL A 192 -7.52 23.95 -2.64
N LYS A 193 -8.39 24.86 -3.09
CA LYS A 193 -9.28 24.63 -4.23
C LYS A 193 -8.49 24.31 -5.50
N ASN A 194 -7.45 25.08 -5.81
CA ASN A 194 -6.57 24.84 -6.95
C ASN A 194 -5.82 23.50 -6.81
N SER A 195 -5.35 23.15 -5.62
CA SER A 195 -4.70 21.86 -5.37
C SER A 195 -5.65 20.68 -5.62
N ILE A 196 -6.94 20.79 -5.24
CA ILE A 196 -7.94 19.75 -5.50
C ILE A 196 -8.22 19.62 -7.00
N GLN A 197 -8.33 20.74 -7.72
CA GLN A 197 -8.49 20.71 -9.18
C GLN A 197 -7.27 20.09 -9.88
N ASN A 198 -6.06 20.40 -9.42
CA ASN A 198 -4.84 19.76 -9.92
C ASN A 198 -4.82 18.26 -9.63
N LEU A 199 -5.26 17.85 -8.44
CA LEU A 199 -5.42 16.44 -8.09
C LEU A 199 -6.43 15.75 -9.03
N GLU A 200 -7.54 16.40 -9.37
CA GLU A 200 -8.53 15.86 -10.32
C GLU A 200 -7.92 15.64 -11.71
N ASN A 201 -7.19 16.63 -12.23
CA ASN A 201 -6.47 16.50 -13.50
C ASN A 201 -5.48 15.34 -13.48
N GLN A 202 -4.78 15.17 -12.36
CA GLN A 202 -3.82 14.11 -12.19
C GLN A 202 -4.49 12.73 -12.10
N VAL A 203 -5.58 12.60 -11.36
CA VAL A 203 -6.40 11.37 -11.32
C VAL A 203 -6.85 10.99 -12.72
N ASN A 204 -7.36 11.95 -13.50
CA ASN A 204 -7.74 11.73 -14.90
C ASN A 204 -6.55 11.28 -15.77
N SER A 205 -5.38 11.88 -15.55
CA SER A 205 -4.16 11.51 -16.28
C SER A 205 -3.71 10.09 -15.96
N VAL A 206 -3.70 9.69 -14.69
CA VAL A 206 -3.33 8.33 -14.27
C VAL A 206 -4.34 7.29 -14.77
N GLU A 207 -5.65 7.58 -14.68
CA GLU A 207 -6.70 6.70 -15.22
C GLU A 207 -6.51 6.46 -16.73
N SER A 208 -6.29 7.54 -17.48
CA SER A 208 -6.10 7.48 -18.94
C SER A 208 -4.82 6.74 -19.32
N GLN A 209 -3.73 6.98 -18.57
CA GLN A 209 -2.47 6.29 -18.80
C GLN A 209 -2.58 4.80 -18.48
N ALA A 210 -3.23 4.43 -17.37
CA ALA A 210 -3.46 3.03 -17.02
C ALA A 210 -4.30 2.33 -18.11
N PHE A 211 -5.33 3.01 -18.63
CA PHE A 211 -6.08 2.49 -19.77
C PHE A 211 -5.21 2.28 -21.01
N ALA A 212 -4.40 3.28 -21.38
CA ALA A 212 -3.50 3.17 -22.55
C ALA A 212 -2.49 2.02 -22.41
N LEU A 213 -1.85 1.90 -21.23
CA LEU A 213 -0.90 0.81 -20.95
C LEU A 213 -1.58 -0.56 -20.96
N LYS A 214 -2.82 -0.66 -20.44
CA LYS A 214 -3.62 -1.88 -20.51
C LYS A 214 -3.87 -2.26 -21.97
N SER A 215 -4.38 -1.33 -22.77
CA SER A 215 -4.67 -1.57 -24.18
C SER A 215 -3.44 -1.97 -24.98
N GLU A 216 -2.32 -1.29 -24.79
CA GLU A 216 -1.04 -1.64 -25.45
C GLU A 216 -0.56 -3.04 -25.02
N ALA A 217 -0.64 -3.36 -23.74
CA ALA A 217 -0.25 -4.67 -23.24
C ALA A 217 -1.16 -5.79 -23.77
N GLU A 218 -2.47 -5.59 -23.79
CA GLU A 218 -3.43 -6.54 -24.37
C GLU A 218 -3.22 -6.72 -25.87
N GLU A 219 -2.89 -5.65 -26.60
CA GLU A 219 -2.53 -5.72 -28.01
C GLU A 219 -1.28 -6.59 -28.23
N LYS A 220 -0.20 -6.36 -27.45
CA LYS A 220 1.02 -7.18 -27.50
C LYS A 220 0.76 -8.64 -27.14
N ILE A 221 -0.11 -8.90 -26.17
CA ILE A 221 -0.46 -10.27 -25.77
C ILE A 221 -1.24 -10.98 -26.88
N ASN A 222 -2.27 -10.33 -27.41
CA ASN A 222 -3.18 -10.91 -28.41
C ASN A 222 -2.51 -11.08 -29.78
N ASN A 223 -1.59 -10.17 -30.12
CA ASN A 223 -0.85 -10.19 -31.39
C ASN A 223 0.63 -10.59 -31.21
N CYS A 224 0.95 -11.33 -30.15
CA CYS A 224 2.33 -11.66 -29.79
C CYS A 224 3.20 -12.20 -30.95
N PRO A 225 2.71 -13.11 -31.83
CA PRO A 225 3.52 -13.58 -32.96
C PRO A 225 4.01 -12.46 -33.89
N VAL A 226 3.17 -11.44 -34.13
CA VAL A 226 3.50 -10.30 -35.00
C VAL A 226 4.62 -9.46 -34.38
N TYR A 227 4.46 -9.09 -33.09
CA TYR A 227 5.49 -8.32 -32.38
C TYR A 227 6.80 -9.09 -32.23
N LEU A 228 6.73 -10.41 -32.11
CA LEU A 228 7.92 -11.26 -32.03
C LEU A 228 8.69 -11.25 -33.36
N GLU A 229 7.99 -11.35 -34.50
CA GLU A 229 8.59 -11.22 -35.83
C GLU A 229 9.21 -9.83 -36.06
N GLU A 230 8.50 -8.76 -35.68
CA GLU A 230 9.00 -7.38 -35.80
C GLU A 230 10.28 -7.15 -34.96
N ASN A 231 10.28 -7.61 -33.70
CA ASN A 231 11.43 -7.48 -32.83
C ASN A 231 12.63 -8.29 -33.34
N LEU A 232 12.40 -9.52 -33.83
CA LEU A 232 13.47 -10.33 -34.43
C LEU A 232 14.07 -9.64 -35.66
N ALA A 233 13.25 -9.11 -36.56
CA ALA A 233 13.74 -8.39 -37.74
C ALA A 233 14.57 -7.15 -37.36
N SER A 234 14.15 -6.41 -36.32
CA SER A 234 14.92 -5.27 -35.80
C SER A 234 16.24 -5.70 -35.17
N LEU A 235 16.25 -6.82 -34.44
CA LEU A 235 17.45 -7.40 -33.84
C LEU A 235 18.45 -7.89 -34.90
N GLU A 236 17.99 -8.56 -35.95
CA GLU A 236 18.84 -9.00 -37.07
C GLU A 236 19.57 -7.80 -37.70
N GLN A 237 18.86 -6.70 -37.94
CA GLN A 237 19.46 -5.48 -38.49
C GLN A 237 20.56 -4.89 -37.58
N LYS A 238 20.39 -4.96 -36.26
CA LYS A 238 21.36 -4.45 -35.28
C LYS A 238 22.55 -5.38 -35.07
N LEU A 239 22.35 -6.69 -35.21
CA LEU A 239 23.39 -7.70 -35.01
C LEU A 239 24.37 -7.81 -36.19
N ASP A 240 24.00 -7.29 -37.36
CA ASP A 240 24.87 -7.23 -38.54
C ASP A 240 25.98 -6.15 -38.44
N LEU A 241 26.12 -5.51 -37.27
CA LEU A 241 27.17 -4.54 -36.98
C LEU A 241 28.53 -5.24 -36.70
N PRO A 242 29.61 -4.90 -37.43
CA PRO A 242 30.87 -5.65 -37.42
C PRO A 242 31.67 -5.60 -36.10
N ASN A 243 31.25 -4.82 -35.09
CA ASN A 243 32.06 -4.50 -33.90
C ASN A 243 31.51 -5.01 -32.56
N LEU A 244 30.58 -5.96 -32.51
CA LEU A 244 30.17 -6.55 -31.23
C LEU A 244 31.29 -7.43 -30.63
N ALA A 245 31.62 -7.18 -29.36
CA ALA A 245 32.55 -8.00 -28.58
C ALA A 245 32.06 -9.46 -28.47
N THR A 246 32.98 -10.42 -28.46
CA THR A 246 32.67 -11.87 -28.46
C THR A 246 31.80 -12.30 -27.28
N SER A 247 32.08 -11.78 -26.08
CA SER A 247 31.28 -12.07 -24.87
C SER A 247 29.84 -11.54 -24.97
N THR A 248 29.64 -10.42 -25.66
CA THR A 248 28.31 -9.85 -25.92
C THR A 248 27.54 -10.74 -26.91
N LYS A 249 28.21 -11.25 -27.95
CA LYS A 249 27.59 -12.18 -28.93
C LYS A 249 27.12 -13.47 -28.27
N GLU A 250 27.93 -14.08 -27.40
CA GLU A 250 27.55 -15.30 -26.69
C GLU A 250 26.33 -15.08 -25.78
N ASN A 251 26.27 -13.95 -25.06
CA ASN A 251 25.13 -13.62 -24.22
C ASN A 251 23.84 -13.41 -25.02
N ILE A 252 23.92 -12.68 -26.15
CA ILE A 252 22.77 -12.46 -27.04
C ILE A 252 22.28 -13.80 -27.60
N LEU A 253 23.17 -14.67 -28.07
CA LEU A 253 22.79 -15.99 -28.57
C LEU A 253 22.10 -16.85 -27.49
N ALA A 254 22.60 -16.84 -26.25
CA ALA A 254 21.96 -17.56 -25.15
C ALA A 254 20.54 -17.04 -24.85
N GLN A 255 20.34 -15.72 -24.90
CA GLN A 255 19.03 -15.11 -24.71
C GLN A 255 18.08 -15.41 -25.87
N LEU A 256 18.56 -15.37 -27.13
CA LEU A 256 17.77 -15.75 -28.30
C LEU A 256 17.36 -17.23 -28.28
N GLN A 257 18.27 -18.13 -27.87
CA GLN A 257 17.94 -19.54 -27.65
C GLN A 257 16.85 -19.70 -26.59
N LYS A 258 16.96 -18.99 -25.46
CA LYS A 258 15.95 -19.00 -24.42
C LYS A 258 14.59 -18.48 -24.92
N ALA A 259 14.58 -17.41 -25.73
CA ALA A 259 13.35 -16.91 -26.34
C ALA A 259 12.72 -17.94 -27.28
N ASN A 260 13.53 -18.62 -28.11
CA ASN A 260 13.05 -19.70 -28.97
C ASN A 260 12.46 -20.87 -28.18
N ASP A 261 13.07 -21.26 -27.06
CA ASP A 261 12.51 -22.28 -26.17
C ASP A 261 11.15 -21.86 -25.61
N TYR A 262 10.97 -20.60 -25.23
CA TYR A 262 9.66 -20.10 -24.79
C TYR A 262 8.62 -20.14 -25.90
N VAL A 263 8.97 -19.76 -27.14
CA VAL A 263 8.07 -19.88 -28.30
C VAL A 263 7.65 -21.34 -28.51
N ALA A 264 8.61 -22.27 -28.50
CA ALA A 264 8.35 -23.71 -28.69
C ALA A 264 7.43 -24.30 -27.60
N ASN A 265 7.42 -23.71 -26.40
CA ASN A 265 6.58 -24.10 -25.27
C ASN A 265 5.27 -23.30 -25.15
N ASN A 266 4.85 -22.56 -26.19
CA ASN A 266 3.65 -21.70 -26.20
C ASN A 266 3.69 -20.53 -25.20
N HIS A 267 4.87 -20.08 -24.80
CA HIS A 267 5.07 -18.95 -23.89
C HIS A 267 5.53 -17.71 -24.68
N CYS A 268 4.71 -17.30 -25.66
CA CYS A 268 5.09 -16.23 -26.58
C CYS A 268 5.42 -14.91 -25.87
N VAL A 269 4.66 -14.54 -24.84
CA VAL A 269 4.87 -13.26 -24.11
C VAL A 269 6.21 -13.26 -23.35
N ASP A 270 6.62 -14.39 -22.77
CA ASP A 270 7.93 -14.52 -22.11
C ASP A 270 9.07 -14.36 -23.13
N ALA A 271 8.91 -14.91 -24.33
CA ALA A 271 9.86 -14.73 -25.42
C ALA A 271 9.94 -13.26 -25.86
N LEU A 272 8.79 -12.58 -26.00
CA LEU A 272 8.72 -11.17 -26.35
C LEU A 272 9.48 -10.29 -25.34
N VAL A 273 9.32 -10.55 -24.04
CA VAL A 273 10.03 -9.82 -22.97
C VAL A 273 11.55 -9.97 -23.09
N ILE A 274 12.04 -11.15 -23.47
CA ILE A 274 13.48 -11.34 -23.69
C ILE A 274 13.96 -10.50 -24.87
N LEU A 275 13.22 -10.50 -25.98
CA LEU A 275 13.58 -9.72 -27.17
C LEU A 275 13.55 -8.21 -26.91
N ASP A 276 12.52 -7.70 -26.22
CA ASP A 276 12.43 -6.28 -25.83
C ASP A 276 13.64 -5.87 -24.97
N ASN A 277 14.03 -6.71 -24.00
CA ASN A 277 15.17 -6.45 -23.14
C ASN A 277 16.50 -6.48 -23.91
N LEU A 278 16.66 -7.41 -24.86
CA LEU A 278 17.82 -7.45 -25.74
C LEU A 278 17.92 -6.18 -26.59
N GLN A 279 16.80 -5.71 -27.14
CA GLN A 279 16.77 -4.49 -27.95
C GLN A 279 17.18 -3.26 -27.11
N LYS A 280 16.65 -3.13 -25.89
CA LYS A 280 17.07 -2.09 -24.92
C LYS A 280 18.56 -2.16 -24.57
N GLN A 281 19.14 -3.36 -24.48
CA GLN A 281 20.59 -3.53 -24.23
C GLN A 281 21.45 -3.07 -25.41
N LEU A 282 20.97 -3.24 -26.64
CA LEU A 282 21.68 -2.84 -27.86
C LEU A 282 21.54 -1.36 -28.18
N ASP A 283 20.54 -0.68 -27.64
CA ASP A 283 20.32 0.76 -27.80
C ASP A 283 21.10 1.65 -26.81
N ASN A 284 21.71 1.05 -25.78
CA ASN A 284 22.56 1.72 -24.79
C ASN A 284 24.05 1.51 -25.07
#